data_AF-A0A813VBA7-F1
#
_entry.id   AF-A0A813VBA7-F1
#
_cell.length_a   1.000
_cell.length_b   1.000
_cell.length_c   1.000
_cell.angle_alpha   90.00
_cell.angle_beta   90.00
_cell.angle_gamma   90.00
#
_symmetry.space_group_name_H-M   'P 1'
#
loop_
_entity.id
_entity.type
_entity.pdbx_description
1 polymer ?
#
loop_
_entity_poly.entity_id
_entity_poly.type
_entity_poly.pdbx_seq_one_letter_code
_entity_poly.pdbx_strand_id
1 'polypeptide(L)'
;MSAEFIESTHGKKQLCYLGYRYCFKRKNQNGSEYWVCVKCTATATSYSDLSVVVCDEHTHLPDETDKIVLEMRKNLKRKAIEDSGPIDRIVEEAYHKINIKSNDLIVNLPSINTLKNNLQKHRCKTRPPVP
;
A
#
# COMPACT_ATOMS: atom_id res chain seq x y z
N MET A 1 -4.59 8.30 -15.30
CA MET A 1 -3.77 7.85 -14.15
C MET A 1 -4.68 7.86 -12.94
N SER A 2 -4.91 6.73 -12.28
CA SER A 2 -5.93 6.61 -11.23
C SER A 2 -5.34 6.88 -9.85
N ALA A 3 -6.02 7.69 -9.04
CA ALA A 3 -5.68 7.91 -7.65
C ALA A 3 -6.18 6.75 -6.77
N GLU A 4 -5.33 6.29 -5.86
CA GLU A 4 -5.69 5.24 -4.90
C GLU A 4 -5.66 5.78 -3.47
N PHE A 5 -6.79 5.70 -2.78
CA PHE A 5 -6.91 6.07 -1.38
C PHE A 5 -6.78 4.82 -0.51
N ILE A 6 -5.82 4.83 0.40
CA ILE A 6 -5.53 3.70 1.30
C ILE A 6 -5.50 4.19 2.75
N GLU A 7 -5.66 3.26 3.69
CA GLU A 7 -5.43 3.54 5.10
C GLU A 7 -4.12 2.90 5.54
N SER A 8 -3.31 3.68 6.25
CA SER A 8 -2.10 3.18 6.90
C SER A 8 -2.47 2.19 8.01
N THR A 9 -1.48 1.43 8.49
CA THR A 9 -1.66 0.49 9.61
C THR A 9 -2.12 1.16 10.91
N HIS A 10 -1.92 2.47 11.04
CA HIS A 10 -2.35 3.28 12.18
C HIS A 10 -3.67 4.03 11.93
N GLY A 11 -4.42 3.67 10.88
CA GLY A 11 -5.72 4.28 10.54
C GLY A 11 -5.63 5.69 9.94
N LYS A 12 -4.43 6.19 9.62
CA LYS A 12 -4.28 7.48 8.91
C LYS A 12 -4.53 7.28 7.43
N LYS A 13 -5.35 8.15 6.83
CA LYS A 13 -5.60 8.22 5.39
C LYS A 13 -4.31 8.53 4.62
N GLN A 14 -4.10 7.81 3.53
CA GLN A 14 -3.02 8.04 2.57
C GLN A 14 -3.55 8.04 1.14
N LEU A 15 -2.86 8.78 0.28
CA LEU A 15 -3.12 8.87 -1.15
C LEU A 15 -1.88 8.35 -1.89
N CYS A 16 -2.10 7.44 -2.84
CA CYS A 16 -1.09 7.02 -3.80
C CYS A 16 -1.45 7.59 -5.18
N TYR A 17 -0.58 8.43 -5.73
CA TYR A 17 -0.81 9.08 -7.01
C TYR A 17 0.53 9.32 -7.72
N LEU A 18 0.62 9.00 -9.01
CA LEU A 18 1.84 9.16 -9.84
C LEU A 18 3.11 8.49 -9.26
N GLY A 19 2.95 7.38 -8.54
CA GLY A 19 4.09 6.70 -7.89
C GLY A 19 4.59 7.37 -6.62
N TYR A 20 3.89 8.42 -6.15
CA TYR A 20 4.15 9.09 -4.88
C TYR A 20 3.10 8.74 -3.84
N ARG A 21 3.51 8.77 -2.57
CA ARG A 21 2.63 8.59 -1.42
C ARG A 21 2.50 9.89 -0.66
N TYR A 22 1.26 10.22 -0.29
CA TYR A 22 0.92 11.39 0.49
C TYR A 22 0.10 11.00 1.72
N CYS A 23 0.30 11.72 2.81
CA CYS A 23 -0.50 11.62 4.03
C CYS A 23 -1.54 12.73 4.05
N PHE A 24 -2.75 12.38 4.47
CA PHE A 24 -3.80 13.36 4.71
C PHE A 24 -3.37 14.35 5.78
N LYS A 25 -3.62 15.64 5.54
CA LYS A 25 -3.38 16.70 6.51
C LYS A 25 -4.65 17.37 6.97
N ARG A 26 -5.51 17.78 6.04
CA ARG A 26 -6.75 18.50 6.35
C ARG A 26 -7.73 18.44 5.20
N LYS A 27 -9.00 18.69 5.52
CA LYS A 27 -10.06 18.94 4.55
C LYS A 27 -10.31 20.44 4.47
N ASN A 28 -10.37 20.97 3.26
CA ASN A 28 -10.68 22.37 2.98
C ASN A 28 -12.19 22.63 3.08
N GLN A 29 -12.59 23.90 3.22
CA GLN A 29 -14.01 24.30 3.32
C GLN A 29 -14.80 23.92 2.05
N ASN A 30 -14.16 23.96 0.88
CA ASN A 30 -14.75 23.55 -0.39
C ASN A 30 -14.87 22.02 -0.55
N GLY A 31 -14.55 21.24 0.50
CA GLY A 31 -14.65 19.79 0.48
C GLY A 31 -13.43 19.05 -0.08
N SER A 32 -12.48 19.76 -0.70
CA SER A 32 -11.22 19.14 -1.17
C SER A 32 -10.35 18.67 -0.01
N GLU A 33 -9.58 17.61 -0.22
CA GLU A 33 -8.65 17.07 0.77
C GLU A 33 -7.22 17.46 0.40
N TYR A 34 -6.46 17.93 1.40
CA TYR A 34 -5.08 18.36 1.25
C TYR A 34 -4.12 17.32 1.78
N TRP A 35 -3.12 17.00 0.97
CA TRP A 35 -2.18 15.90 1.17
C TRP A 35 -0.74 16.40 1.08
N VAL A 36 0.15 15.80 1.87
CA VAL A 36 1.59 16.11 1.87
C VAL A 36 2.37 14.84 1.66
N CYS A 37 3.40 14.89 0.83
CA CYS A 37 4.25 13.74 0.55
C CYS A 37 4.83 13.15 1.85
N VAL A 38 5.00 11.83 1.87
CA VAL A 38 5.58 11.12 3.03
C VAL A 38 7.09 11.41 3.17
N LYS A 39 7.78 11.75 2.07
CA LYS A 39 9.25 11.88 2.04
C LYS A 39 9.77 13.31 1.84
N CYS A 40 8.94 14.22 1.36
CA CYS A 40 9.31 15.62 1.13
C CYS A 40 8.16 16.57 1.44
N THR A 41 8.32 17.85 1.10
CA THR A 41 7.31 18.88 1.33
C THR A 41 6.30 19.04 0.19
N ALA A 42 6.38 18.24 -0.87
CA ALA A 42 5.49 18.36 -2.02
C ALA A 42 4.03 18.05 -1.63
N THR A 43 3.07 18.79 -2.22
CA THR A 43 1.67 18.72 -1.83
C THR A 43 0.77 18.33 -2.99
N ALA A 44 -0.38 17.76 -2.63
CA ALA A 44 -1.44 17.44 -3.58
C ALA A 44 -2.80 17.76 -2.97
N THR A 45 -3.76 18.07 -3.83
CA THR A 45 -5.17 18.29 -3.45
C THR A 45 -6.04 17.30 -4.22
N SER A 46 -6.88 16.56 -3.51
CA SER A 46 -7.88 15.68 -4.12
C SER A 46 -9.29 16.25 -3.97
N TYR A 47 -10.14 15.94 -4.93
CA TYR A 47 -11.52 16.40 -5.00
C TYR A 47 -12.50 15.23 -4.92
N SER A 48 -13.79 15.55 -4.74
CA SER A 48 -14.85 14.53 -4.59
C SER A 48 -15.09 13.71 -5.86
N ASP A 49 -14.70 14.22 -7.02
CA ASP A 49 -14.73 13.54 -8.31
C ASP A 49 -13.52 12.61 -8.54
N LEU A 50 -12.73 12.35 -7.48
CA LEU A 50 -11.50 11.55 -7.50
C LEU A 50 -10.36 12.17 -8.34
N SER A 51 -10.52 13.42 -8.79
CA SER A 51 -9.41 14.15 -9.41
C SER A 51 -8.37 14.53 -8.37
N VAL A 52 -7.10 14.55 -8.78
CA VAL A 52 -5.97 14.92 -7.94
C VAL A 52 -5.11 15.93 -8.70
N VAL A 53 -4.83 17.05 -8.05
CA VAL A 53 -3.93 18.09 -8.56
C VAL A 53 -2.68 18.08 -7.68
N VAL A 54 -1.53 17.88 -8.31
CA VAL A 54 -0.22 18.02 -7.65
C VAL A 54 0.15 19.48 -7.70
N CYS A 55 0.44 20.09 -6.55
CA CYS A 55 0.71 21.52 -6.46
C CYS A 55 2.21 21.86 -6.46
N ASP A 56 3.06 20.93 -6.05
CA ASP A 56 4.51 21.15 -5.91
C ASP A 56 5.32 20.02 -6.57
N GLU A 57 6.55 20.34 -6.98
CA GLU A 57 7.50 19.34 -7.50
C GLU A 57 8.13 18.50 -6.40
N HIS A 58 8.39 17.23 -6.70
CA HIS A 58 9.07 16.32 -5.79
C HIS A 58 10.60 16.45 -5.92
N THR A 59 11.28 16.50 -4.78
CA THR A 59 12.75 16.46 -4.69
C THR A 59 13.32 15.04 -4.70
N HIS A 60 12.49 14.04 -5.01
CA HIS A 60 12.86 12.64 -5.05
C HIS A 60 12.11 11.91 -6.16
N LEU A 61 12.65 10.80 -6.60
CA LEU A 61 12.00 9.95 -7.60
C LEU A 61 10.74 9.28 -7.03
N PRO A 62 9.76 8.91 -7.90
CA PRO A 62 8.63 8.09 -7.50
C PRO A 62 9.09 6.79 -6.85
N ASP A 63 8.41 6.38 -5.78
CA ASP A 63 8.77 5.16 -5.09
C ASP A 63 8.05 3.97 -5.71
N GLU A 64 8.56 3.51 -6.86
CA GLU A 64 8.08 2.30 -7.52
C GLU A 64 8.17 1.08 -6.58
N THR A 65 9.12 1.07 -5.64
CA THR A 65 9.23 0.03 -4.59
C THR A 65 7.98 -0.02 -3.73
N ASP A 66 7.52 1.13 -3.25
CA ASP A 66 6.32 1.22 -2.41
C ASP A 66 5.07 0.74 -3.16
N LYS A 67 4.96 1.08 -4.44
CA LYS A 67 3.87 0.64 -5.30
C LYS A 67 3.89 -0.88 -5.47
N ILE A 68 5.06 -1.46 -5.75
CA ILE A 68 5.24 -2.92 -5.86
C ILE A 68 4.93 -3.60 -4.53
N VAL A 69 5.40 -3.06 -3.40
CA VAL A 69 5.13 -3.59 -2.06
C VAL A 69 3.64 -3.51 -1.72
N LEU A 70 2.97 -2.41 -2.07
CA LEU A 70 1.53 -2.25 -1.83
C LEU A 70 0.73 -3.27 -2.64
N GLU A 71 1.06 -3.42 -3.92
CA GLU A 71 0.43 -4.38 -4.82
C GLU A 71 0.70 -5.83 -4.37
N MET A 72 1.91 -6.13 -3.90
CA MET A 72 2.22 -7.41 -3.27
C MET A 72 1.32 -7.67 -2.07
N ARG A 73 1.20 -6.69 -1.15
CA ARG A 73 0.38 -6.86 0.05
C ARG A 73 -1.09 -7.12 -0.30
N LYS A 74 -1.64 -6.42 -1.29
CA LYS A 74 -3.01 -6.66 -1.79
C LYS A 74 -3.16 -8.09 -2.31
N ASN A 75 -2.23 -8.52 -3.18
CA ASN A 75 -2.24 -9.86 -3.74
C ASN A 75 -2.06 -10.96 -2.69
N LEU A 76 -1.20 -10.74 -1.69
CA LEU A 76 -1.02 -11.66 -0.57
C LEU A 76 -2.29 -11.79 0.28
N LYS A 77 -2.95 -10.68 0.63
CA LYS A 77 -4.22 -10.73 1.37
C LYS A 77 -5.30 -11.48 0.59
N ARG A 78 -5.39 -11.23 -0.72
CA ARG A 78 -6.35 -11.91 -1.61
C ARG A 78 -6.05 -13.41 -1.68
N LYS A 79 -4.81 -13.78 -1.97
CA LYS A 79 -4.37 -15.19 -2.01
C LYS A 79 -4.57 -15.90 -0.67
N ALA A 80 -4.32 -15.23 0.46
CA ALA A 80 -4.54 -15.82 1.78
C ALA A 80 -6.02 -16.15 2.06
N ILE A 81 -6.95 -15.48 1.38
CA ILE A 81 -8.36 -15.83 1.40
C ILE A 81 -8.64 -16.94 0.38
N GLU A 82 -8.23 -16.81 -0.88
CA GLU A 82 -8.58 -17.77 -1.94
C GLU A 82 -7.94 -19.14 -1.74
N ASP A 83 -6.66 -19.18 -1.37
CA ASP A 83 -5.85 -20.39 -1.27
C ASP A 83 -5.92 -20.97 0.15
N SER A 84 -6.40 -22.21 0.24
CA SER A 84 -6.49 -22.96 1.49
C SER A 84 -5.14 -23.54 1.93
N GLY A 85 -4.09 -23.46 1.13
CA GLY A 85 -2.74 -23.96 1.40
C GLY A 85 -2.01 -23.21 2.53
N PRO A 86 -0.79 -23.67 2.88
CA PRO A 86 0.03 -23.06 3.92
C PRO A 86 0.40 -21.61 3.58
N ILE A 87 0.19 -20.69 4.54
CA ILE A 87 0.54 -19.27 4.38
C ILE A 87 2.03 -19.10 4.05
N ASP A 88 2.89 -19.97 4.56
CA ASP A 88 4.32 -19.97 4.27
C ASP A 88 4.61 -20.05 2.77
N ARG A 89 3.99 -21.01 2.08
CA ARG A 89 4.14 -21.20 0.63
C ARG A 89 3.67 -19.98 -0.15
N ILE A 90 2.54 -19.40 0.26
CA ILE A 90 1.96 -18.21 -0.39
C ILE A 90 2.90 -17.00 -0.29
N VAL A 91 3.51 -16.79 0.88
CA VAL A 91 4.46 -15.68 1.11
C VAL A 91 5.76 -15.90 0.33
N GLU A 92 6.30 -17.11 0.35
CA GLU A 92 7.54 -17.45 -0.34
C GLU A 92 7.41 -17.33 -1.86
N GLU A 93 6.31 -17.81 -2.45
CA GLU A 93 6.01 -17.62 -3.87
C GLU A 93 5.93 -16.14 -4.26
N ALA A 94 5.34 -15.31 -3.40
CA ALA A 94 5.21 -13.86 -3.66
C ALA A 94 6.58 -13.16 -3.57
N TYR A 95 7.40 -13.52 -2.58
CA TYR A 95 8.76 -13.02 -2.43
C TYR A 95 9.64 -13.40 -3.61
N HIS A 96 9.62 -14.67 -4.04
CA HIS A 96 10.38 -15.12 -5.20
C HIS A 96 10.00 -14.35 -6.47
N LYS A 97 8.70 -14.08 -6.68
CA LYS A 97 8.24 -13.29 -7.84
C LYS A 97 8.76 -11.86 -7.84
N ILE A 98 8.98 -11.25 -6.67
CA ILE A 98 9.51 -9.88 -6.55
C ILE A 98 11.03 -9.89 -6.72
N ASN A 99 11.70 -10.82 -6.06
CA ASN A 99 13.14 -10.99 -6.16
C ASN A 99 13.60 -11.21 -7.61
N ILE A 100 12.84 -12.00 -8.39
CA ILE A 100 13.12 -12.24 -9.81
C ILE A 100 12.91 -10.98 -10.68
N LYS A 101 11.98 -10.08 -10.28
CA LYS A 101 11.66 -8.88 -11.08
C LYS A 101 12.58 -7.69 -10.82
N SER A 102 13.15 -7.56 -9.64
CA SER A 102 14.12 -6.51 -9.31
C SER A 102 14.88 -6.87 -8.05
N ASN A 103 16.17 -7.19 -8.23
CA ASN A 103 17.09 -7.62 -7.18
C ASN A 103 17.30 -6.54 -6.09
N ASP A 104 17.09 -5.25 -6.43
CA ASP A 104 17.35 -4.10 -5.55
C ASP A 104 16.19 -3.70 -4.62
N LEU A 105 15.01 -4.34 -4.70
CA LEU A 105 13.81 -3.93 -3.94
C LEU A 105 13.72 -4.52 -2.52
N ILE A 106 14.69 -5.34 -2.11
CA ILE A 106 14.64 -6.11 -0.85
C ILE A 106 14.70 -5.19 0.38
N VAL A 107 15.33 -4.02 0.28
CA VAL A 107 15.58 -3.11 1.42
C VAL A 107 14.29 -2.57 2.06
N ASN A 108 13.21 -2.46 1.30
CA ASN A 108 11.93 -1.89 1.79
C ASN A 108 10.82 -2.94 1.99
N LEU A 109 11.11 -4.23 1.81
CA LEU A 109 10.11 -5.28 2.03
C LEU A 109 9.93 -5.55 3.54
N PRO A 110 8.68 -5.60 4.04
CA PRO A 110 8.44 -6.02 5.42
C PRO A 110 8.83 -7.48 5.61
N SER A 111 9.50 -7.80 6.72
CA SER A 111 9.98 -9.15 7.04
C SER A 111 8.93 -10.23 6.75
N ILE A 112 9.40 -11.35 6.17
CA ILE A 112 8.60 -12.55 5.88
C ILE A 112 7.78 -12.96 7.11
N ASN A 113 8.37 -12.94 8.31
CA ASN A 113 7.70 -13.32 9.55
C ASN A 113 6.54 -12.37 9.90
N THR A 114 6.72 -11.07 9.68
CA THR A 114 5.67 -10.06 9.89
C THR A 114 4.51 -10.27 8.91
N LEU A 115 4.80 -10.61 7.66
CA LEU A 115 3.76 -10.90 6.66
C LEU A 115 2.99 -12.18 7.00
N LYS A 116 3.70 -13.26 7.34
CA LYS A 116 3.09 -14.54 7.76
C LYS A 116 2.12 -14.34 8.92
N ASN A 117 2.56 -13.66 9.99
CA ASN A 117 1.73 -13.39 11.16
C ASN A 117 0.50 -12.53 10.83
N ASN A 118 0.65 -11.51 9.98
CA ASN A 118 -0.48 -10.66 9.58
C ASN A 118 -1.48 -11.40 8.68
N LEU A 119 -1.01 -12.25 7.76
CA LEU A 119 -1.86 -13.04 6.87
C LEU A 119 -2.61 -14.13 7.62
N GLN A 120 -1.96 -14.81 8.57
CA GLN A 120 -2.64 -15.76 9.47
C GLN A 120 -3.74 -15.07 10.27
N LYS A 121 -3.44 -13.95 10.93
CA LYS A 121 -4.46 -13.15 11.65
C LYS A 121 -5.62 -12.72 10.74
N HIS A 122 -5.32 -12.29 9.52
CA HIS A 122 -6.34 -11.92 8.54
C HIS A 122 -7.23 -13.10 8.18
N ARG A 123 -6.62 -14.25 7.86
CA ARG A 123 -7.35 -15.46 7.47
C ARG A 123 -8.24 -15.98 8.61
N CYS A 124 -7.77 -16.01 9.85
CA CYS A 124 -8.58 -16.40 11.01
C CYS A 124 -9.78 -15.46 11.24
N LYS A 125 -9.64 -14.16 10.95
CA LYS A 125 -10.75 -13.20 11.03
C LYS A 125 -11.78 -13.39 9.91
N THR A 126 -11.33 -13.67 8.70
CA THR A 126 -12.20 -13.77 7.52
C THR A 126 -12.80 -15.17 7.30
N ARG A 127 -12.15 -16.21 7.82
CA ARG A 127 -12.60 -17.60 7.81
C ARG A 127 -12.56 -18.16 9.23
N PRO A 128 -13.45 -17.70 10.13
CA PRO A 128 -13.55 -18.29 11.46
C PRO A 128 -13.94 -19.79 11.33
N PRO A 129 -13.44 -20.66 12.21
CA PRO A 129 -13.86 -22.06 12.23
C PRO A 129 -15.37 -22.13 12.48
N VAL A 130 -16.05 -22.93 11.67
CA VAL A 130 -17.49 -23.18 11.83
C VAL A 130 -17.69 -24.00 13.12
N PRO A 131 -18.69 -23.67 13.97
CA PRO A 131 -18.97 -24.39 15.21
C PRO A 131 -19.21 -25.89 15.03
#